data_AF-A0A1F9WDX0-F1
#
_entry.id   AF-A0A1F9WDX0-F1
#
_cell.length_a   1.000
_cell.length_b   1.000
_cell.length_c   1.000
_cell.angle_alpha   90.00
_cell.angle_beta   90.00
_cell.angle_gamma   90.00
#
_symmetry.space_group_name_H-M   'P 1'
#
loop_
_entity.id
_entity.type
_entity.pdbx_description
1 polymer ?
#
loop_
_entity_poly.entity_id
_entity_poly.type
_entity_poly.pdbx_seq_one_letter_code
_entity_poly.pdbx_strand_id
1 'polypeptide(L)'
;MYIIGITDLVRISNFTEATMAENSGGEIVGAFLVGGLIGAALGILFAPSKGKETREKLVDWMDENKEKAKEKLEKLEEEIKHRKEHLLKHTN
;
A
#
# COMPACT_ATOMS: atom_id res chain seq x y z
N MET A 1 27.17 -25.82 -13.52
CA MET A 1 27.76 -24.52 -13.18
C MET A 1 27.15 -23.48 -14.11
N TYR A 2 25.94 -22.99 -13.83
CA TYR A 2 25.29 -21.99 -14.68
C TYR A 2 25.88 -20.63 -14.31
N ILE A 3 26.68 -20.07 -15.22
CA ILE A 3 27.22 -18.73 -15.06
C ILE A 3 26.02 -17.80 -15.18
N ILE A 4 25.72 -17.08 -14.10
CA ILE A 4 24.62 -16.13 -13.97
C ILE A 4 24.79 -15.15 -15.14
N GLY A 5 23.97 -15.34 -16.18
CA GLY A 5 24.18 -14.70 -17.46
C GLY A 5 23.74 -13.24 -17.40
N ILE A 6 24.31 -12.42 -18.27
CA ILE A 6 23.88 -11.03 -18.52
C ILE A 6 22.37 -10.94 -18.84
N THR A 7 21.76 -12.05 -19.29
CA THR A 7 20.30 -12.24 -19.46
C THR A 7 19.51 -12.11 -18.15
N ASP A 8 20.05 -12.56 -17.02
CA ASP A 8 19.43 -12.39 -15.70
C ASP A 8 19.53 -10.92 -15.24
N LEU A 9 20.61 -10.22 -15.62
CA LEU A 9 20.82 -8.81 -15.32
C LEU A 9 19.84 -7.90 -16.05
N VAL A 10 19.50 -8.21 -17.32
CA VAL A 10 18.47 -7.50 -18.10
C VAL A 10 17.06 -7.76 -17.54
N ARG A 11 16.78 -8.95 -17.00
CA ARG A 11 15.52 -9.23 -16.28
C ARG A 11 15.37 -8.43 -14.99
N ILE A 12 16.48 -8.16 -14.29
CA ILE A 12 16.51 -7.29 -13.11
C ILE A 12 16.23 -5.83 -13.50
N SER A 13 16.66 -5.38 -14.69
CA SER A 13 16.33 -4.04 -15.21
C SER A 13 14.84 -3.88 -15.52
N ASN A 14 14.22 -4.90 -16.15
CA ASN A 14 12.80 -4.90 -16.49
C ASN A 14 11.88 -4.98 -15.25
N PHE A 15 12.37 -5.49 -14.11
CA PHE A 15 11.62 -5.47 -12.85
C PHE A 15 11.52 -4.05 -12.26
N THR A 16 12.56 -3.23 -12.44
CA THR A 16 12.54 -1.79 -12.12
C THR A 16 11.57 -1.02 -13.02
N GLU A 17 11.35 -1.50 -14.25
CA GLU A 17 10.43 -0.91 -15.24
C GLU A 17 8.94 -1.15 -14.91
N ALA A 18 8.62 -2.15 -14.07
CA ALA A 18 7.25 -2.37 -13.60
C ALA A 18 6.68 -1.18 -12.77
N THR A 19 7.53 -0.24 -12.36
CA THR A 19 7.14 0.97 -11.63
C THR A 19 7.34 2.28 -12.38
N MET A 20 7.55 2.25 -13.70
CA MET A 20 7.67 3.48 -14.51
C MET A 20 6.43 3.68 -15.38
N ALA A 21 5.40 4.27 -14.78
CA ALA A 21 4.29 4.84 -15.53
C ALA A 21 4.61 6.31 -15.83
N GLU A 22 4.70 6.63 -17.12
CA GLU A 22 4.96 7.96 -17.68
C GLU A 22 3.76 8.91 -17.42
N ASN A 23 3.56 9.27 -16.15
CA ASN A 23 2.88 10.45 -15.64
C ASN A 23 3.21 10.57 -14.14
N SER A 24 3.25 11.78 -13.58
CA SER A 24 3.66 12.01 -12.19
C SER A 24 2.84 11.23 -11.13
N GLY A 25 1.62 10.76 -11.46
CA GLY A 25 0.82 9.91 -10.58
C GLY A 25 1.20 8.43 -10.64
N GLY A 26 1.71 7.96 -11.78
CA GLY A 26 2.18 6.60 -12.00
C GLY A 26 3.41 6.24 -11.16
N GLU A 27 4.33 7.20 -11.02
CA GLU A 27 5.52 7.07 -10.18
C GLU A 27 5.18 6.89 -8.70
N ILE A 28 4.21 7.65 -8.18
CA ILE A 28 3.75 7.56 -6.78
C ILE A 28 3.13 6.19 -6.50
N VAL A 29 2.29 5.70 -7.41
CA VAL A 29 1.65 4.38 -7.27
C VAL A 29 2.71 3.27 -7.33
N GLY A 30 3.67 3.35 -8.25
CA GLY A 30 4.77 2.39 -8.36
C GLY A 30 5.62 2.34 -7.08
N ALA A 31 6.02 3.51 -6.55
CA ALA A 31 6.78 3.61 -5.32
C ALA A 31 6.02 3.03 -4.11
N PHE A 32 4.69 3.25 -4.03
CA PHE A 32 3.87 2.70 -2.96
C PHE A 32 3.75 1.17 -3.03
N LEU A 33 3.64 0.59 -4.23
CA LEU A 33 3.58 -0.85 -4.41
C LEU A 33 4.89 -1.54 -4.00
N VAL A 34 6.04 -1.00 -4.43
CA VAL A 34 7.36 -1.52 -4.05
C VAL A 34 7.61 -1.36 -2.56
N GLY A 35 7.35 -0.17 -2.02
CA GLY A 35 7.45 0.10 -0.58
C GLY A 35 6.51 -0.79 0.25
N GLY A 36 5.29 -1.02 -0.25
CA GLY A 36 4.30 -1.89 0.38
C GLY A 36 4.72 -3.36 0.40
N LEU A 37 5.28 -3.89 -0.70
CA LEU A 37 5.78 -5.26 -0.74
C LEU A 37 6.95 -5.47 0.23
N ILE A 38 7.93 -4.56 0.24
CA ILE A 38 9.07 -4.61 1.17
C ILE A 38 8.58 -4.47 2.62
N GLY A 39 7.68 -3.51 2.87
CA GLY A 39 7.10 -3.27 4.19
C GLY A 39 6.28 -4.46 4.70
N ALA A 40 5.53 -5.13 3.83
CA ALA A 40 4.78 -6.34 4.18
C ALA A 40 5.70 -7.51 4.46
N ALA A 41 6.74 -7.73 3.64
CA ALA A 41 7.72 -8.78 3.88
C ALA A 41 8.43 -8.60 5.23
N LEU A 42 8.87 -7.37 5.54
CA LEU A 42 9.45 -7.04 6.83
C LEU A 42 8.43 -7.14 7.96
N GLY A 43 7.20 -6.66 7.77
CA GLY A 43 6.13 -6.71 8.77
C GLY A 43 5.76 -8.15 9.16
N ILE A 44 5.67 -9.06 8.19
CA ILE A 44 5.45 -10.49 8.43
C ILE A 44 6.65 -11.11 9.16
N LEU A 45 7.88 -10.74 8.77
CA LEU A 45 9.10 -11.25 9.40
C LEU A 45 9.27 -10.76 10.85
N PHE A 46 8.95 -9.49 11.13
CA PHE A 46 9.12 -8.86 12.44
C PHE A 46 7.93 -9.08 13.38
N ALA A 47 6.72 -9.30 12.87
CA ALA A 47 5.53 -9.55 13.67
C ALA A 47 4.93 -10.95 13.42
N PRO A 48 5.64 -12.06 13.69
CA PRO A 48 5.02 -13.36 13.74
C PRO A 48 4.26 -13.49 15.07
N SER A 49 2.94 -13.19 15.06
CA SER A 49 2.07 -13.40 16.22
C SER A 49 1.34 -14.75 16.18
N LYS A 50 1.24 -15.40 17.35
CA LYS A 50 0.80 -16.80 17.54
C LYS A 50 -0.71 -16.96 17.35
N GLY A 51 -1.10 -17.67 16.29
CA GLY A 51 -2.46 -17.77 15.76
C GLY A 51 -3.60 -18.36 16.61
N LYS A 52 -3.46 -18.55 17.93
CA LYS A 52 -4.57 -18.97 18.80
C LYS A 52 -5.08 -17.83 19.70
N GLU A 53 -4.22 -17.22 20.50
CA GLU A 53 -4.56 -16.03 21.29
C GLU A 53 -4.79 -14.79 20.44
N THR A 54 -4.11 -14.70 19.29
CA THR A 54 -4.26 -13.58 18.37
C THR A 54 -5.64 -13.55 17.71
N ARG A 55 -6.34 -14.67 17.49
CA ARG A 55 -7.68 -14.61 16.89
C ARG A 55 -8.70 -13.97 17.81
N GLU A 56 -8.70 -14.31 19.10
CA GLU A 56 -9.59 -13.71 20.09
C GLU A 56 -9.20 -12.24 20.34
N LYS A 57 -7.92 -11.96 20.61
CA LYS A 57 -7.44 -10.59 20.85
C LYS A 57 -7.54 -9.69 19.61
N LEU A 58 -7.38 -10.22 18.40
CA LEU A 58 -7.51 -9.44 17.17
C LEU A 58 -8.96 -9.09 16.91
N VAL A 59 -9.92 -9.97 17.18
CA VAL A 59 -11.34 -9.63 17.00
C VAL A 59 -11.74 -8.51 17.95
N ASP A 60 -11.42 -8.62 19.25
CA ASP A 60 -11.75 -7.58 20.22
C ASP A 60 -11.00 -6.25 19.93
N TRP A 61 -9.68 -6.33 19.65
CA TRP A 61 -8.89 -5.15 19.32
C TRP A 61 -9.29 -4.55 17.97
N MET A 62 -9.68 -5.37 17.00
CA MET A 62 -10.22 -4.88 15.74
C MET A 62 -11.56 -4.21 15.96
N ASP A 63 -12.52 -4.75 16.72
CA ASP A 63 -13.81 -4.07 16.89
C ASP A 63 -13.65 -2.70 17.57
N GLU A 64 -12.86 -2.62 18.64
CA GLU A 64 -12.62 -1.33 19.32
C GLU A 64 -11.83 -0.31 18.47
N ASN A 65 -10.88 -0.77 17.66
CA ASN A 65 -10.09 0.13 16.80
C ASN A 65 -10.73 0.37 15.43
N LYS A 66 -11.63 -0.50 14.99
CA LYS A 66 -12.37 -0.39 13.73
C LYS A 66 -13.38 0.72 13.81
N GLU A 67 -14.06 0.94 14.94
CA GLU A 67 -14.93 2.11 15.09
C GLU A 67 -14.13 3.41 14.94
N LYS A 68 -13.00 3.54 15.63
CA LYS A 68 -12.12 4.72 15.52
C LYS A 68 -11.51 4.86 14.12
N ALA A 69 -11.15 3.75 13.49
CA ALA A 69 -10.62 3.76 12.12
C ALA A 69 -11.72 4.14 11.12
N LYS A 70 -12.93 3.60 11.27
CA LYS A 70 -14.08 3.89 10.44
C LYS A 70 -14.47 5.36 10.54
N GLU A 71 -14.52 5.93 11.74
CA GLU A 71 -14.80 7.35 11.93
C GLU A 71 -13.76 8.24 11.22
N LYS A 72 -12.47 7.89 11.31
CA LYS A 72 -11.40 8.61 10.61
C LYS A 72 -11.50 8.47 9.09
N LEU A 73 -11.85 7.29 8.61
CA LEU A 73 -12.05 7.04 7.17
C LEU A 73 -13.26 7.79 6.64
N GLU A 74 -14.37 7.82 7.37
CA GLU A 74 -15.58 8.58 7.02
C GLU A 74 -15.26 10.08 6.96
N LYS A 75 -14.55 10.64 7.94
CA LYS A 75 -14.08 12.03 7.91
C LYS A 75 -13.16 12.32 6.71
N LEU A 76 -12.27 11.39 6.37
CA LEU A 76 -11.38 11.54 5.22
C LEU A 76 -12.15 11.48 3.89
N GLU A 77 -13.15 10.60 3.79
CA GLU A 77 -14.02 10.50 2.63
C GLU A 77 -14.85 11.78 2.46
N GLU A 78 -15.42 12.31 3.54
CA GLU A 78 -16.12 13.59 3.54
C GLU A 78 -15.20 14.73 3.09
N GLU A 79 -13.97 14.81 3.60
CA GLU A 79 -13.01 15.82 3.15
C GLU A 79 -12.63 15.67 1.68
N ILE A 80 -12.46 14.43 1.18
CA ILE A 80 -12.16 14.17 -0.24
C ILE A 80 -13.36 14.54 -1.11
N LYS A 81 -14.60 14.22 -0.70
CA LYS A 81 -15.83 14.63 -1.39
C LYS A 81 -15.94 16.16 -1.42
N HIS A 82 -15.78 16.81 -0.28
CA HIS A 82 -15.85 18.27 -0.19
C HIS A 82 -14.77 18.95 -1.04
N ARG A 83 -13.52 18.44 -1.02
CA ARG A 83 -12.45 18.92 -1.90
C ARG A 83 -12.76 18.67 -3.37
N LYS A 84 -13.27 17.48 -3.75
CA LYS A 84 -13.69 17.19 -5.12
C LYS A 84 -14.78 18.15 -5.59
N GLU A 85 -15.81 18.39 -4.78
CA GLU A 85 -16.89 19.29 -5.12
C GLU A 85 -16.40 20.74 -5.29
N HIS A 86 -15.48 21.20 -4.45
CA HIS A 86 -14.88 22.53 -4.56
C HIS A 86 -14.00 22.68 -5.81
N LEU A 87 -13.32 21.60 -6.24
CA LEU A 87 -12.52 21.58 -7.47
C LEU A 87 -13.39 21.50 -8.73
N LEU A 88 -14.50 20.78 -8.68
CA LEU A 88 -15.43 20.64 -9.79
C LEU A 88 -16.23 21.93 -10.07
N LYS A 89 -16.49 22.76 -9.04
CA LYS A 89 -17.23 24.03 -9.19
C LYS A 89 -16.41 25.20 -9.77
N HIS A 90 -15.07 25.11 -9.76
CA HIS A 90 -14.19 26.16 -10.31
C HIS A 90 -13.67 25.84 -11.73
N THR A 91 -14.11 24.73 -12.32
CA THR A 91 -13.80 24.35 -13.71
C THR A 91 -15.05 24.56 -14.60
N ASN A 92 -15.56 25.79 -14.64
CA ASN A 92 -16.45 26.28 -15.71
C ASN A 92 -16.40 27.81 -15.74
#